data_AF-A0A1H9I505-F1
#
_entry.id   AF-A0A1H9I505-F1
#
_cell.length_a   1.000
_cell.length_b   1.000
_cell.length_c   1.000
_cell.angle_alpha   90.00
_cell.angle_beta   90.00
_cell.angle_gamma   90.00
#
_symmetry.space_group_name_H-M   'P 1'
#
loop_
_entity.id
_entity.type
_entity.pdbx_description
1 polymer ?
#
loop_
_entity_poly.entity_id
_entity_poly.type
_entity_poly.pdbx_seq_one_letter_code
_entity_poly.pdbx_strand_id
1 'polypeptide(L)'
;MMGWSIKPRDWAKEQRERLARSGDTLFHALHERLKEQLGKKGDQDAWHIRTAEVHNIYCFLTMDKPLLSACNQLRKKIPLNTLKTKVMSPKEFSAAFGILPVSPQLLSYNDASWFVRADETMPGEKRRSRRDYE
;
A
#
# COMPACT_ATOMS: atom_id res chain seq x y z
N MET A 1 -15.34 -43.21 -14.30
CA MET A 1 -14.39 -42.37 -13.54
C MET A 1 -14.72 -40.91 -13.87
N MET A 2 -15.52 -40.23 -13.04
CA MET A 2 -15.81 -38.79 -13.26
C MET A 2 -14.68 -37.99 -12.62
N GLY A 3 -13.88 -37.32 -13.46
CA GLY A 3 -12.86 -36.37 -13.01
C GLY A 3 -13.52 -35.09 -12.52
N TRP A 4 -13.35 -34.75 -11.25
CA TRP A 4 -13.75 -33.47 -10.71
C TRP A 4 -12.77 -32.41 -11.21
N SER A 5 -13.19 -31.60 -12.19
CA SER A 5 -12.44 -30.43 -12.63
C SER A 5 -12.70 -29.28 -11.66
N ILE A 6 -11.80 -29.10 -10.70
CA ILE A 6 -11.81 -27.94 -9.81
C ILE A 6 -11.31 -26.76 -10.65
N LYS A 7 -12.23 -25.91 -11.12
CA LYS A 7 -11.82 -24.64 -11.75
C LYS A 7 -11.03 -23.82 -10.73
N PRO A 8 -9.83 -23.31 -11.08
CA PRO A 8 -9.08 -22.47 -10.19
C PRO A 8 -9.88 -21.21 -9.86
N ARG A 9 -9.93 -20.88 -8.56
CA ARG A 9 -10.71 -19.77 -8.02
C ARG A 9 -10.00 -18.45 -8.31
N ASP A 10 -10.68 -17.52 -8.95
CA ASP A 10 -10.16 -16.17 -9.23
C ASP A 10 -10.55 -15.22 -8.08
N TRP A 11 -9.69 -15.21 -7.06
CA TRP A 11 -9.89 -14.41 -5.85
C TRP A 11 -10.00 -12.91 -6.12
N ALA A 12 -9.26 -12.39 -7.10
CA ALA A 12 -9.26 -10.98 -7.45
C ALA A 12 -10.62 -10.58 -8.05
N LYS A 13 -11.15 -11.42 -8.94
CA LYS A 13 -12.49 -11.21 -9.53
C LYS A 13 -13.58 -11.30 -8.46
N GLU A 14 -13.56 -12.32 -7.62
CA GLU A 14 -14.55 -12.47 -6.53
C GLU A 14 -14.51 -11.31 -5.55
N GLN A 15 -13.32 -10.83 -5.19
CA GLN A 15 -13.17 -9.67 -4.32
C GLN A 15 -13.75 -8.41 -4.95
N ARG A 16 -13.48 -8.15 -6.25
CA ARG A 16 -14.07 -7.01 -6.97
C ARG A 16 -15.59 -7.11 -7.04
N GLU A 17 -16.13 -8.28 -7.34
CA GLU A 17 -17.59 -8.49 -7.35
C GLU A 17 -18.21 -8.25 -5.96
N ARG A 18 -17.56 -8.71 -4.89
CA ARG A 18 -17.99 -8.44 -3.52
C ARG A 18 -17.98 -6.95 -3.20
N LEU A 19 -16.96 -6.22 -3.62
CA LEU A 19 -16.87 -4.77 -3.43
C LEU A 19 -17.91 -4.01 -4.24
N ALA A 20 -18.13 -4.39 -5.49
CA ALA A 20 -19.13 -3.80 -6.36
C ALA A 20 -20.55 -3.97 -5.80
N ARG A 21 -20.83 -5.08 -5.11
CA ARG A 21 -22.11 -5.33 -4.43
C ARG A 21 -22.19 -4.71 -3.03
N SER A 22 -21.13 -4.09 -2.52
CA SER A 22 -21.18 -3.48 -1.19
C SER A 22 -22.13 -2.28 -1.19
N GLY A 23 -22.92 -2.10 -0.14
CA GLY A 23 -23.76 -0.91 0.06
C GLY A 23 -23.00 0.27 0.71
N ASP A 24 -21.67 0.22 0.72
CA ASP A 24 -20.84 1.15 1.48
C ASP A 24 -20.65 2.46 0.71
N THR A 25 -21.33 3.51 1.18
CA THR A 25 -21.33 4.82 0.54
C THR A 25 -19.96 5.49 0.55
N LEU A 26 -19.15 5.28 1.59
CA LEU A 26 -17.81 5.84 1.69
C LEU A 26 -16.87 5.18 0.68
N PHE A 27 -16.93 3.85 0.55
CA PHE A 27 -16.15 3.13 -0.46
C PHE A 27 -16.47 3.63 -1.87
N HIS A 28 -17.75 3.71 -2.24
CA HIS A 28 -18.14 4.16 -3.58
C HIS A 28 -17.74 5.62 -3.84
N ALA A 29 -17.88 6.50 -2.85
CA ALA A 29 -17.45 7.88 -2.98
C ALA A 29 -15.93 8.02 -3.15
N LEU A 30 -15.14 7.23 -2.41
CA LEU A 30 -13.68 7.19 -2.56
C LEU A 30 -13.29 6.62 -3.93
N HIS A 31 -13.92 5.51 -4.33
CA HIS A 31 -13.66 4.85 -5.59
C HIS A 31 -13.90 5.78 -6.78
N GLU A 32 -15.04 6.46 -6.84
CA GLU A 32 -15.33 7.39 -7.94
C GLU A 32 -14.30 8.53 -8.00
N ARG A 33 -13.95 9.12 -6.85
CA ARG A 33 -12.93 10.19 -6.80
C ARG A 33 -11.55 9.73 -7.22
N LEU A 34 -11.10 8.58 -6.74
CA LEU A 34 -9.77 8.06 -7.10
C LEU A 34 -9.74 7.61 -8.55
N LYS A 35 -10.83 7.09 -9.08
CA LYS A 35 -10.95 6.69 -10.48
C LYS A 35 -10.84 7.87 -11.44
N GLU A 36 -11.31 9.07 -11.07
CA GLU A 36 -11.08 10.30 -11.84
C GLU A 36 -9.58 10.58 -12.09
N GLN A 37 -8.70 10.15 -11.17
CA GLN A 37 -7.25 10.42 -11.24
C GLN A 37 -6.41 9.21 -11.66
N LEU A 38 -6.78 8.01 -11.21
CA LEU A 38 -5.99 6.77 -11.33
C LEU A 38 -6.60 5.76 -12.32
N GLY A 39 -7.80 6.03 -12.85
CA GLY A 39 -8.54 5.11 -13.69
C GLY A 39 -8.94 3.82 -12.96
N LYS A 40 -8.90 2.68 -13.65
CA LYS A 40 -9.34 1.36 -13.14
C LYS A 40 -8.51 0.80 -11.97
N LYS A 41 -7.44 1.47 -11.54
CA LYS A 41 -6.61 1.05 -10.41
C LYS A 41 -7.14 1.53 -9.05
N GLY A 42 -8.13 2.44 -9.04
CA GLY A 42 -8.63 3.06 -7.81
C GLY A 42 -9.42 2.15 -6.86
N ASP A 43 -9.90 0.99 -7.31
CA ASP A 43 -10.78 0.10 -6.52
C ASP A 43 -10.12 -0.38 -5.22
N GLN A 44 -8.87 -0.85 -5.32
CA GLN A 44 -8.16 -1.42 -4.19
C GLN A 44 -7.73 -0.33 -3.19
N ASP A 45 -7.28 0.80 -3.70
CA ASP A 45 -6.87 1.94 -2.87
C ASP A 45 -8.05 2.54 -2.12
N ALA A 46 -9.21 2.69 -2.79
CA ALA A 46 -10.44 3.14 -2.17
C ALA A 46 -10.86 2.20 -1.02
N TRP A 47 -10.75 0.89 -1.22
CA TRP A 47 -11.07 -0.10 -0.20
C TRP A 47 -10.13 0.00 1.01
N HIS A 48 -8.82 0.15 0.79
CA HIS A 48 -7.85 0.29 1.88
C HIS A 48 -8.07 1.56 2.69
N ILE A 49 -8.26 2.71 2.02
CA ILE A 49 -8.52 3.99 2.68
C ILE A 49 -9.83 3.92 3.48
N ARG A 50 -10.91 3.39 2.88
CA ARG A 50 -12.18 3.15 3.58
C ARG A 50 -11.99 2.27 4.81
N THR A 51 -11.22 1.20 4.68
CA THR A 51 -11.00 0.25 5.78
C THR A 51 -10.24 0.93 6.92
N ALA A 52 -9.18 1.68 6.62
CA ALA A 52 -8.46 2.45 7.61
C ALA A 52 -9.38 3.46 8.34
N GLU A 53 -10.27 4.15 7.61
CA GLU A 53 -11.24 5.08 8.19
C GLU A 53 -12.23 4.41 9.12
N VAL A 54 -12.86 3.32 8.67
CA VAL A 54 -13.85 2.59 9.47
C VAL A 54 -13.25 2.02 10.76
N HIS A 55 -11.97 1.67 10.74
CA HIS A 55 -11.25 1.16 11.90
C HIS A 55 -10.54 2.26 12.72
N ASN A 56 -10.78 3.55 12.43
CA ASN A 56 -10.17 4.70 13.11
C ASN A 56 -8.63 4.64 13.13
N ILE A 57 -8.02 4.14 12.05
CA ILE A 57 -6.57 4.09 11.91
C ILE A 57 -6.07 5.51 11.63
N TYR A 58 -5.01 5.93 12.33
CA TYR A 58 -4.48 7.29 12.17
C TYR A 58 -4.08 7.60 10.71
N CYS A 59 -3.38 6.66 10.06
CA CYS A 59 -2.99 6.83 8.66
C CYS A 59 -2.92 5.51 7.90
N PHE A 60 -3.23 5.58 6.60
CA PHE A 60 -2.88 4.57 5.62
C PHE A 60 -1.51 4.91 5.02
N LEU A 61 -0.50 4.07 5.29
CA LEU A 61 0.85 4.24 4.77
C LEU A 61 1.01 3.58 3.41
N THR A 62 1.54 4.31 2.43
CA THR A 62 1.76 3.79 1.08
C THR A 62 3.01 4.38 0.44
N MET A 63 3.66 3.61 -0.43
CA MET A 63 4.76 4.06 -1.29
C MET A 63 4.28 4.37 -2.72
N ASP A 64 3.00 4.16 -3.02
CA ASP A 64 2.42 4.41 -4.34
C ASP A 64 2.35 5.93 -4.60
N LYS A 65 3.30 6.43 -5.40
CA LYS A 65 3.41 7.85 -5.76
C LYS A 65 2.17 8.36 -6.50
N PRO A 66 1.63 7.66 -7.52
CA PRO A 66 0.34 8.00 -8.12
C PRO A 66 -0.78 8.22 -7.09
N LEU A 67 -0.98 7.29 -6.16
CA LEU A 67 -2.03 7.41 -5.15
C LEU A 67 -1.82 8.63 -4.24
N LEU A 68 -0.60 8.83 -3.74
CA LEU A 68 -0.26 9.97 -2.91
C LEU A 68 -0.54 11.30 -3.63
N SER A 69 -0.16 11.39 -4.90
CA SER A 69 -0.43 12.55 -5.75
C SER A 69 -1.93 12.80 -5.91
N ALA A 70 -2.70 11.75 -6.24
CA ALA A 70 -4.15 11.84 -6.40
C ALA A 70 -4.83 12.30 -5.11
N CYS A 71 -4.50 11.70 -3.96
CA CYS A 71 -5.04 12.11 -2.66
C CYS A 71 -4.71 13.58 -2.33
N ASN A 72 -3.49 14.04 -2.61
CA ASN A 72 -3.11 15.43 -2.35
C ASN A 72 -3.86 16.42 -3.25
N GLN A 73 -4.03 16.09 -4.54
CA GLN A 73 -4.81 16.91 -5.48
C GLN A 73 -6.30 16.98 -5.08
N LEU A 74 -6.84 15.86 -4.58
CA LEU A 74 -8.23 15.73 -4.16
C LEU A 74 -8.47 16.12 -2.71
N ARG A 75 -7.46 16.59 -1.95
CA ARG A 75 -7.56 16.79 -0.48
C ARG A 75 -8.67 17.74 -0.02
N LYS A 76 -9.16 18.61 -0.92
CA LYS A 76 -10.25 19.56 -0.65
C LYS A 76 -11.62 19.06 -1.12
N LYS A 77 -11.69 17.89 -1.75
CA LYS A 77 -12.90 17.29 -2.31
C LYS A 77 -13.43 16.20 -1.37
N ILE A 78 -14.74 16.05 -1.33
CA ILE A 78 -15.41 14.95 -0.63
C ILE A 78 -15.17 13.65 -1.41
N PRO A 79 -14.85 12.52 -0.73
CA PRO A 79 -14.81 12.37 0.73
C PRO A 79 -13.44 12.62 1.38
N LEU A 80 -12.38 12.89 0.59
CA LEU A 80 -11.01 12.99 1.10
C LEU A 80 -10.83 14.09 2.16
N ASN A 81 -11.52 15.22 2.01
CA ASN A 81 -11.44 16.33 2.97
C ASN A 81 -12.15 16.06 4.31
N THR A 82 -12.99 15.02 4.39
CA THR A 82 -13.74 14.65 5.59
C THR A 82 -13.16 13.44 6.31
N LEU A 83 -12.15 12.78 5.73
CA LEU A 83 -11.50 11.64 6.37
C LEU A 83 -10.73 12.07 7.63
N LYS A 84 -10.82 11.27 8.69
CA LYS A 84 -9.93 11.39 9.84
C LYS A 84 -8.58 10.72 9.55
N THR A 85 -8.61 9.62 8.81
CA THR A 85 -7.44 8.88 8.36
C THR A 85 -6.65 9.69 7.36
N LYS A 86 -5.35 9.82 7.59
CA LYS A 86 -4.42 10.44 6.64
C LYS A 86 -3.89 9.40 5.65
N VAL A 87 -3.76 9.76 4.38
CA VAL A 87 -2.98 8.96 3.41
C VAL A 87 -1.59 9.57 3.32
N MET A 88 -0.57 8.81 3.69
CA MET A 88 0.80 9.34 3.85
C MET A 88 1.84 8.35 3.33
N SER A 89 2.96 8.87 2.86
CA SER A 89 4.19 8.10 2.70
C SER A 89 4.86 7.85 4.06
N PRO A 90 5.69 6.80 4.18
CA PRO A 90 6.55 6.60 5.35
C PRO A 90 7.40 7.82 5.69
N LYS A 91 7.85 8.58 4.67
CA LYS A 91 8.62 9.83 4.86
C LYS A 91 7.78 10.96 5.47
N GLU A 92 6.55 11.13 5.01
CA GLU A 92 5.65 12.14 5.59
C GLU A 92 5.24 11.76 7.02
N PHE A 93 5.03 10.47 7.27
CA PHE A 93 4.78 9.95 8.60
C PHE A 93 5.97 10.22 9.52
N SER A 94 7.20 9.87 9.09
CA SER A 94 8.39 10.09 9.90
C SER A 94 8.58 11.57 10.23
N ALA A 95 8.35 12.46 9.28
CA ALA A 95 8.37 13.91 9.51
C ALA A 95 7.32 14.37 10.53
N ALA A 96 6.10 13.84 10.46
CA ALA A 96 5.01 14.21 11.37
C ALA A 96 5.26 13.76 12.82
N PHE A 97 6.05 12.70 13.03
CA PHE A 97 6.37 12.16 14.36
C PHE A 97 7.80 12.41 14.81
N GLY A 98 8.59 13.17 14.04
CA GLY A 98 10.00 13.41 14.36
C GLY A 98 10.87 12.14 14.34
N ILE A 99 10.47 11.12 13.59
CA ILE A 99 11.23 9.87 13.45
C ILE A 99 12.39 10.14 12.50
N LEU A 100 13.60 9.98 13.02
CA LEU A 100 14.81 10.11 12.23
C LEU A 100 15.02 8.85 11.36
N PRO A 101 15.51 9.02 10.13
CA PRO A 101 15.85 7.87 9.29
C PRO A 101 16.97 7.07 9.95
N VAL A 102 16.80 5.75 10.01
CA VAL A 102 17.87 4.84 10.42
C VAL A 102 18.88 4.74 9.28
N SER A 103 20.13 5.08 9.58
CA SER A 103 21.24 4.94 8.64
C SER A 103 21.35 3.47 8.18
N PRO A 104 21.34 3.18 6.86
CA PRO A 104 21.51 1.81 6.36
C PRO A 104 22.83 1.17 6.79
N GLN A 105 23.85 1.98 7.12
CA GLN A 105 25.11 1.51 7.67
C GLN A 105 24.93 0.75 8.99
N LEU A 106 23.95 1.13 9.83
CA LEU A 106 23.63 0.42 11.08
C LEU A 106 23.14 -1.01 10.84
N LEU A 107 22.58 -1.28 9.67
CA LEU A 107 22.12 -2.61 9.24
C LEU A 107 23.10 -3.27 8.26
N SER A 108 24.27 -2.66 8.06
CA SER A 108 25.31 -3.20 7.20
C SER A 108 26.21 -4.15 7.98
N TYR A 109 26.65 -5.22 7.32
CA TYR A 109 27.68 -6.11 7.84
C TYR A 109 29.10 -5.57 7.62
N ASN A 110 29.23 -4.26 7.39
CA ASN A 110 30.54 -3.64 7.28
C ASN A 110 31.15 -3.67 8.69
N ASP A 111 32.37 -4.19 8.81
CA ASP A 111 33.11 -4.33 10.07
C ASP A 111 32.52 -5.33 11.08
N ALA A 112 31.74 -6.32 10.62
CA ALA A 112 31.31 -7.42 11.49
C ALA A 112 32.53 -8.21 12.01
N SER A 113 32.65 -8.36 13.33
CA SER A 113 33.72 -9.13 13.97
C SER A 113 33.44 -10.64 14.00
N TRP A 114 32.36 -11.08 13.37
CA TRP A 114 31.93 -12.47 13.25
C TRP A 114 31.52 -12.79 11.80
N PHE A 115 31.57 -14.07 11.46
CA PHE A 115 31.13 -14.54 10.14
C PHE A 115 29.65 -14.25 9.95
N VAL A 116 29.31 -13.52 8.89
CA VAL A 116 27.91 -13.24 8.53
C VAL A 116 27.49 -14.10 7.34
N ARG A 117 26.44 -14.89 7.53
CA ARG A 117 25.82 -15.74 6.49
C ARG A 117 24.66 -15.01 5.80
N ALA A 118 24.99 -14.01 4.99
CA ALA A 118 23.98 -13.28 4.22
C ALA A 118 23.21 -14.19 3.23
N ASP A 119 23.83 -15.31 2.84
CA ASP A 119 23.27 -16.38 2.01
C ASP A 119 22.09 -17.11 2.68
N GLU A 120 22.01 -17.14 4.02
CA GLU A 120 20.88 -17.74 4.74
C GLU A 120 19.67 -16.80 4.79
N THR A 121 19.89 -15.48 4.83
CA THR A 121 18.80 -14.48 4.91
C THR A 121 18.11 -14.21 3.57
N MET A 122 18.78 -14.50 2.44
CA MET A 122 18.20 -14.40 1.09
C MET A 122 18.70 -15.55 0.21
N PRO A 123 18.13 -16.76 0.33
CA PRO A 123 18.53 -17.91 -0.48
C PRO A 123 18.22 -17.63 -1.97
N GLY A 124 19.27 -17.49 -2.79
CA GLY A 124 19.17 -17.33 -4.24
C GLY A 124 19.10 -15.89 -4.77
N GLU A 125 19.06 -14.87 -3.91
CA GLU A 125 19.14 -13.47 -4.35
C GLU A 125 20.47 -12.83 -3.95
N LYS A 126 21.13 -12.16 -4.90
CA LYS A 126 22.25 -11.25 -4.60
C LYS A 126 21.69 -9.89 -4.19
N ARG A 127 22.32 -9.24 -3.21
CA ARG A 127 22.04 -7.83 -2.90
C ARG A 127 22.09 -7.01 -4.20
N ARG A 128 20.97 -6.39 -4.56
CA ARG A 128 20.86 -5.56 -5.76
C ARG A 128 21.79 -4.35 -5.64
N SER A 129 22.36 -3.91 -6.76
CA SER A 129 23.23 -2.75 -6.78
C SER A 129 22.41 -1.49 -6.47
N ARG A 130 23.04 -0.43 -5.96
CA ARG A 130 22.35 0.83 -5.68
C ARG A 130 21.61 1.40 -6.89
N ARG A 131 22.10 1.13 -8.12
CA ARG A 131 21.50 1.55 -9.39
C ARG A 131 20.17 0.85 -9.69
N ASP A 132 19.89 -0.27 -9.03
CA ASP A 132 18.67 -1.05 -9.25
C ASP A 132 17.48 -0.52 -8.43
N TYR A 133 17.73 0.51 -7.60
CA TYR A 133 16.74 1.16 -6.73
C TYR A 133 16.44 2.62 -7.13
N GLU A 134 17.12 3.17 -8.13
CA GLU A 134 16.89 4.50 -8.71
C GLU A 134 15.86 4.44 -9.83
#